data_AF-X1QGG5-F1
#
_entry.id   AF-X1QGG5-F1
#
_cell.length_a   1.000
_cell.length_b   1.000
_cell.length_c   1.000
_cell.angle_alpha   90.00
_cell.angle_beta   90.00
_cell.angle_gamma   90.00
#
_symmetry.space_group_name_H-M   'P 1'
#
loop_
_entity.id
_entity.type
_entity.pdbx_description
1 polymer ?
#
loop_
_entity_poly.entity_id
_entity_poly.type
_entity_poly.pdbx_seq_one_letter_code
_entity_poly.pdbx_strand_id
1 'polypeptide(L)' 'MDIKEIRQKLELTQEKLAQRLGVSCYTVRRWETGKAKPSPLAQKAIDNLLKEERDATKI' A
#
# COMPACT_ATOMS: atom_id res chain seq x y z
N MET A 1 -6.22 1.57 -9.79
CA MET A 1 -4.80 1.37 -9.43
C MET A 1 -4.75 0.17 -8.51
N ASP A 2 -3.99 -0.86 -8.86
CA ASP A 2 -3.83 -2.05 -8.02
C ASP A 2 -2.80 -1.77 -6.89
N ILE A 3 -2.84 -2.54 -5.81
CA ILE A 3 -1.89 -2.47 -4.70
C ILE A 3 -0.45 -2.61 -5.18
N LYS A 4 -0.21 -3.47 -6.17
CA LYS A 4 1.13 -3.65 -6.74
C LYS A 4 1.64 -2.37 -7.41
N GLU A 5 0.78 -1.69 -8.16
CA GLU A 5 1.12 -0.42 -8.81
C GLU A 5 1.40 0.69 -7.80
N ILE A 6 0.59 0.76 -6.74
CA ILE A 6 0.80 1.70 -5.63
C ILE A 6 2.16 1.44 -4.99
N ARG A 7 2.45 0.18 -4.65
CA ARG A 7 3.72 -0.21 -4.04
C ARG A 7 4.92 0.18 -4.91
N GLN A 8 4.84 -0.08 -6.22
CA GLN A 8 5.92 0.22 -7.17
C GLN A 8 6.14 1.72 -7.33
N LYS A 9 5.07 2.53 -7.36
CA LYS A 9 5.18 4.01 -7.41
C LYS A 9 5.87 4.59 -6.19
N LEU A 10 5.77 3.91 -5.06
CA LEU A 10 6.37 4.29 -3.79
C LEU A 10 7.74 3.64 -3.57
N GLU A 11 8.23 2.87 -4.55
CA GLU A 11 9.50 2.14 -4.48
C GLU A 11 9.63 1.22 -3.24
N LEU A 12 8.50 0.69 -2.76
CA LEU A 12 8.45 -0.17 -1.58
C LEU A 12 8.55 -1.66 -1.95
N THR A 13 9.13 -2.45 -1.04
CA THR A 13 8.96 -3.91 -1.07
C THR A 13 7.60 -4.30 -0.47
N GLN A 14 7.15 -5.54 -0.66
CA GLN A 14 5.89 -6.00 -0.06
C GLN A 14 5.96 -5.91 1.48
N GLU A 15 7.11 -6.20 2.06
CA GLU A 15 7.38 -6.09 3.50
C GLU A 15 7.32 -4.64 3.99
N LYS A 16 7.96 -3.70 3.27
CA LYS A 16 7.92 -2.28 3.65
C LYS A 16 6.51 -1.70 3.58
N LEU A 17 5.75 -2.04 2.53
CA LEU A 17 4.35 -1.63 2.43
C LEU A 17 3.51 -2.23 3.56
N ALA A 18 3.71 -3.52 3.87
CA ALA A 18 3.01 -4.19 4.95
C ALA A 18 3.28 -3.54 6.32
N GLN A 19 4.55 -3.19 6.59
CA GLN A 19 4.95 -2.48 7.81
C GLN A 19 4.27 -1.10 7.92
N ARG A 20 4.28 -0.31 6.84
CA ARG A 20 3.62 1.01 6.83
C ARG A 20 2.11 0.91 7.04
N LEU A 21 1.47 -0.15 6.54
CA LEU A 21 0.03 -0.39 6.67
C LEU A 21 -0.36 -1.17 7.93
N GLY A 22 0.60 -1.61 8.75
CA GLY A 22 0.32 -2.40 9.96
C GLY A 22 -0.29 -3.78 9.68
N VAL A 23 0.02 -4.38 8.52
CA VAL A 23 -0.48 -5.71 8.12
C VAL A 23 0.68 -6.67 7.86
N SER A 24 0.38 -7.96 7.67
CA SER A 24 1.40 -8.93 7.29
C SER A 24 1.77 -8.84 5.80
N CYS A 25 3.00 -9.18 5.45
CA CYS A 25 3.44 -9.28 4.04
C CYS A 25 2.57 -10.28 3.24
N TYR A 26 2.09 -11.35 3.88
CA TYR A 26 1.14 -12.28 3.28
C TYR A 26 -0.17 -11.59 2.86
N THR A 27 -0.67 -10.66 3.67
CA THR A 27 -1.89 -9.90 3.37
C THR A 27 -1.69 -9.03 2.12
N VAL A 28 -0.55 -8.34 2.02
CA VAL A 28 -0.19 -7.55 0.82
C VAL A 28 -0.12 -8.45 -0.41
N ARG A 29 0.54 -9.61 -0.33
CA ARG A 29 0.60 -10.57 -1.44
C ARG A 29 -0.78 -11.04 -1.88
N ARG A 30 -1.71 -11.26 -0.95
CA ARG A 30 -3.11 -11.64 -1.28
C ARG A 30 -3.83 -10.53 -2.03
N TRP A 31 -3.60 -9.26 -1.67
CA TRP A 31 -4.16 -8.13 -2.38
C TRP A 31 -3.59 -8.01 -3.81
N GLU A 32 -2.26 -8.05 -3.96
CA GLU A 32 -1.59 -7.96 -5.27
C GLU A 32 -1.91 -9.13 -6.21
N THR A 33 -2.34 -10.28 -5.68
CA THR A 33 -2.74 -11.44 -6.48
C THR A 33 -4.25 -11.52 -6.70
N GLY A 34 -5.02 -10.52 -6.25
CA GLY A 34 -6.48 -10.49 -6.35
C GLY A 34 -7.21 -11.53 -5.49
N LYS A 35 -6.48 -12.30 -4.68
CA LYS A 35 -7.03 -13.36 -3.82
C LYS A 35 -7.75 -12.81 -2.58
N ALA A 36 -7.60 -11.53 -2.29
CA ALA A 36 -8.36 -10.78 -1.30
C ALA A 36 -8.39 -9.30 -1.70
N LYS A 37 -9.31 -8.53 -1.15
CA LYS A 37 -9.34 -7.06 -1.29
C LYS A 37 -8.99 -6.40 0.05
N PRO A 38 -8.39 -5.20 0.06
CA PRO A 38 -8.23 -4.42 1.28
C PRO A 38 -9.59 -4.16 1.94
N SER A 39 -9.62 -4.18 3.27
CA SER A 39 -10.80 -3.70 4.01
C SER A 39 -10.95 -2.18 3.83
N PRO A 40 -12.13 -1.59 4.12
CA PRO A 40 -12.29 -0.14 4.08
C PRO A 40 -11.26 0.62 4.93
N LEU A 41 -10.86 0.06 6.08
CA LEU A 41 -9.82 0.62 6.93
C LEU A 41 -8.44 0.58 6.26
N ALA A 42 -8.08 -0.57 5.67
CA ALA A 42 -6.82 -0.71 4.94
C ALA A 42 -6.77 0.21 3.72
N GLN A 43 -7.89 0.36 3.00
CA GLN A 43 -7.99 1.29 1.87
C GLN A 43 -7.75 2.73 2.31
N LYS A 44 -8.34 3.15 3.43
CA LYS A 44 -8.09 4.48 4.00
C LYS A 44 -6.62 4.70 4.38
N ALA A 45 -5.96 3.67 4.93
CA ALA A 45 -4.54 3.74 5.24
C ALA A 45 -3.67 3.89 3.97
N ILE A 46 -4.01 3.15 2.90
CA ILE A 46 -3.36 3.27 1.59
C ILE A 46 -3.54 4.68 1.01
N ASP A 47 -4.76 5.23 1.09
CA ASP A 47 -5.07 6.56 0.56
C ASP A 47 -4.29 7.66 1.32
N ASN A 48 -4.13 7.52 2.63
CA ASN A 48 -3.32 8.42 3.45
C ASN A 48 -1.84 8.34 3.06
N LEU A 49 -1.31 7.13 2.89
CA LEU A 49 0.07 6.91 2.50
C LEU A 49 0.37 7.55 1.12
N LEU A 50 -0.56 7.46 0.17
CA LEU A 50 -0.45 8.15 -1.12
C LEU A 50 -0.49 9.68 -1.02
N LYS A 51 -1.14 10.25 0.00
CA LYS A 51 -1.14 11.70 0.24
C LYS A 51 0.19 12.17 0.83
N GLU A 52 0.71 11.45 1.82
CA GLU A 52 2.02 11.73 2.45
C GLU A 52 3.12 11.86 1.39
N GLU A 53 3.16 10.93 0.43
CA GLU A 53 4.18 10.87 -0.60
C GLU A 53 4.04 12.00 -1.64
N ARG A 54 2.80 12.42 -1.93
CA ARG A 54 2.54 13.61 -2.78
C ARG A 54 3.02 14.90 -2.13
N ASP A 55 2.84 15.03 -0.82
CA ASP A 55 3.26 16.22 -0.09
C ASP A 55 4.78 16.22 0.16
N ALA A 56 5.42 15.05 0.29
CA ALA A 56 6.87 14.91 0.35
C ALA A 56 7.57 15.30 -0.97
N THR A 57 6.91 15.17 -2.11
CA THR A 57 7.47 15.48 -3.44
C THR A 57 7.28 16.96 -3.85
N LYS A 58 6.63 17.79 -3.02
CA LYS A 58 6.34 19.21 -3.31
C LYS A 58 7.48 20.19 -2.95
N ILE A 59 8.70 19.70 -2.72
CA ILE A 59 9.86 20.50 -2.32
C ILE A 59 10.72 20.83 -3.54
#